data_AF-A0A1W9RVF5-F1
#
_entry.id   AF-A0A1W9RVF5-F1
#
_cell.length_a   1.000
_cell.length_b   1.000
_cell.length_c   1.000
_cell.angle_alpha   90.00
_cell.angle_beta   90.00
_cell.angle_gamma   90.00
#
_symmetry.space_group_name_H-M   'P 1'
#
loop_
_entity.id
_entity.type
_entity.pdbx_description
1 polymer ?
#
loop_
_entity_poly.entity_id
_entity_poly.type
_entity_poly.pdbx_seq_one_letter_code
_entity_poly.pdbx_strand_id
1 'polypeptide(L)'
;MFPYYHHFREEDWKREMTDKLVPEELDVLRKVAKKVTEWKMAVPAILILEMSKPVNFVSSQLLLFLEPYVQLFLTSKDFSLFRSALSKRESIEKLLEFIEEEDNIKKVEEQERRKRGKRCQP
;
A
#
# COMPACT_ATOMS: atom_id res chain seq x y z
N MET A 1 26.72 8.09 3.50
CA MET A 1 26.10 9.32 4.02
C MET A 1 24.65 9.31 3.52
N PHE A 2 23.71 8.88 4.36
CA PHE A 2 22.30 8.67 3.99
C PHE A 2 21.48 9.92 4.37
N PRO A 3 21.06 10.78 3.41
CA PRO A 3 20.62 12.14 3.71
C PRO A 3 19.11 12.28 4.02
N TYR A 4 18.38 11.19 4.23
CA TYR A 4 16.91 11.22 4.43
C TYR A 4 16.43 11.17 5.90
N TYR A 5 17.32 11.06 6.88
CA TYR A 5 16.94 10.84 8.29
C TYR A 5 16.86 12.10 9.18
N HIS A 6 17.06 13.31 8.64
CA HIS A 6 17.23 14.51 9.49
C HIS A 6 15.96 15.20 10.00
N HIS A 7 14.77 14.63 9.79
CA HIS A 7 13.51 15.15 10.34
C HIS A 7 12.67 14.09 11.07
N PHE A 8 13.32 13.20 11.82
CA PHE A 8 12.61 12.29 12.73
C PHE A 8 12.13 13.08 13.97
N ARG A 9 10.84 13.40 14.06
CA ARG A 9 10.27 14.13 15.21
C ARG A 9 9.85 13.14 16.30
N GLU A 10 9.76 13.58 17.55
CA GLU A 10 9.29 12.71 18.67
C GLU A 10 7.92 12.06 18.41
N GLU A 11 7.08 12.72 17.61
CA GLU A 11 5.77 12.24 17.18
C GLU A 11 5.86 10.95 16.35
N ASP A 12 6.95 10.75 15.60
CA ASP A 12 7.16 9.57 14.74
C ASP A 12 7.55 8.33 15.56
N TRP A 13 8.40 8.50 16.59
CA TRP A 13 8.76 7.43 17.54
C TRP A 13 7.53 6.85 18.27
N LYS A 14 6.59 7.73 18.67
CA LYS A 14 5.37 7.29 19.37
C LYS A 14 4.44 6.49 18.48
N ARG A 15 4.40 6.77 17.17
CA ARG A 15 3.56 6.04 16.20
C ARG A 15 4.14 4.67 15.86
N GLU A 16 5.46 4.56 15.74
CA GLU A 16 6.10 3.27 15.47
C GLU A 16 6.00 2.29 16.66
N MET A 17 5.87 2.81 17.89
CA MET A 17 5.73 1.99 19.11
C MET A 17 4.29 1.54 19.40
N THR A 18 3.28 2.02 18.67
CA THR A 18 1.90 1.49 18.79
C THR A 18 1.68 0.34 17.83
N ASP A 19 1.14 -0.76 18.35
CA ASP A 19 0.80 -1.95 17.55
C ASP A 19 -0.45 -1.72 16.67
N LYS A 20 -1.25 -0.69 16.96
CA LYS A 20 -2.51 -0.38 16.26
C LYS A 20 -2.34 0.62 15.13
N LEU A 21 -2.96 0.35 13.99
CA LEU A 21 -3.08 1.27 12.85
C LEU A 21 -3.93 2.50 13.20
N VAL A 22 -3.47 3.69 12.81
CA VAL A 22 -4.24 4.94 12.93
C VAL A 22 -4.91 5.30 11.58
N PRO A 23 -5.96 6.15 11.58
CA PRO A 23 -6.69 6.49 10.35
C PRO A 23 -5.79 7.00 9.21
N GLU A 24 -4.80 7.83 9.52
CA GLU A 24 -3.89 8.41 8.52
C GLU A 24 -3.00 7.35 7.86
N GLU A 25 -2.65 6.29 8.57
CA GLU A 25 -1.89 5.17 8.02
C GLU A 25 -2.78 4.30 7.12
N LEU A 26 -4.03 4.06 7.53
CA LEU A 26 -5.02 3.35 6.71
C LEU A 26 -5.27 4.08 5.39
N ASP A 27 -5.38 5.41 5.41
CA ASP A 27 -5.53 6.23 4.21
C ASP A 27 -4.35 6.03 3.25
N VAL A 28 -3.13 5.96 3.77
CA VAL A 28 -1.93 5.74 2.97
C VAL A 28 -1.87 4.31 2.44
N LEU A 29 -2.21 3.29 3.23
CA LEU A 29 -2.32 1.91 2.75
C LEU A 29 -3.34 1.80 1.60
N ARG A 30 -4.49 2.48 1.73
CA ARG A 30 -5.52 2.53 0.67
C ARG A 30 -5.01 3.27 -0.57
N LYS A 31 -4.24 4.35 -0.41
CA LYS A 31 -3.60 5.05 -1.52
C LYS A 31 -2.62 4.15 -2.27
N VAL A 32 -1.83 3.34 -1.56
CA VAL A 32 -0.93 2.36 -2.16
C VAL A 32 -1.72 1.28 -2.91
N ALA A 33 -2.77 0.72 -2.32
CA ALA A 33 -3.64 -0.26 -2.96
C ALA A 33 -4.24 0.26 -4.27
N LYS A 34 -4.73 1.50 -4.28
CA LYS A 34 -5.23 2.18 -5.50
C LYS A 34 -4.18 2.22 -6.60
N LYS A 35 -2.93 2.59 -6.27
CA LYS A 35 -1.84 2.66 -7.25
C LYS A 35 -1.45 1.30 -7.81
N VAL A 36 -1.34 0.29 -6.94
CA VAL A 36 -1.06 -1.10 -7.36
C VAL A 36 -2.11 -1.59 -8.37
N THR A 37 -3.39 -1.35 -8.11
CA THR A 37 -4.47 -1.78 -9.01
C THR A 37 -4.58 -0.91 -10.27
N GLU A 38 -4.20 0.38 -10.22
CA GLU A 38 -4.08 1.25 -11.42
C GLU A 38 -3.07 0.68 -12.41
N TRP A 39 -1.97 0.13 -11.89
CA TRP A 39 -0.94 -0.53 -12.69
C TRP A 39 -1.26 -1.98 -13.07
N LYS A 40 -2.47 -2.46 -12.79
CA LYS A 40 -2.89 -3.85 -13.04
C LYS A 40 -1.97 -4.88 -12.35
N MET A 41 -1.41 -4.52 -11.19
CA MET A 41 -0.49 -5.35 -10.42
C MET A 41 -1.13 -6.04 -9.19
N ALA A 42 -2.46 -6.12 -9.11
CA ALA A 42 -3.16 -6.69 -7.97
C ALA A 42 -2.70 -8.13 -7.65
N VAL A 43 -2.71 -9.00 -8.68
CA VAL A 43 -2.32 -10.42 -8.54
C VAL A 43 -0.87 -10.61 -8.08
N PRO A 44 0.15 -10.03 -8.75
CA PRO A 44 1.52 -10.17 -8.28
C PRO A 44 1.75 -9.52 -6.91
N ALA A 45 1.09 -8.40 -6.60
CA ALA A 45 1.20 -7.77 -5.28
C ALA A 45 0.63 -8.65 -4.16
N ILE A 46 -0.57 -9.24 -4.36
CA ILE A 46 -1.17 -10.17 -3.41
C ILE A 46 -0.24 -11.36 -3.16
N LEU A 47 0.31 -11.96 -4.23
CA LEU A 47 1.21 -13.09 -4.11
C LEU A 47 2.45 -12.74 -3.26
N ILE A 48 3.09 -11.60 -3.55
CA ILE A 48 4.27 -11.12 -2.79
C ILE A 48 3.91 -10.89 -1.32
N LEU A 49 2.76 -10.25 -1.05
CA LEU A 49 2.30 -9.95 0.31
C LEU A 49 1.96 -11.23 1.08
N GLU A 50 1.28 -12.19 0.46
CA GLU A 50 0.95 -13.48 1.07
C GLU A 50 2.21 -14.29 1.41
N MET A 51 3.19 -14.29 0.49
CA MET A 51 4.50 -14.90 0.71
C MET A 51 5.31 -14.19 1.81
N SER A 52 5.03 -12.93 2.10
CA SER A 52 5.71 -12.16 3.14
C SER A 52 5.19 -12.46 4.56
N LYS A 53 3.97 -13.02 4.70
CA LYS A 53 3.37 -13.39 6.00
C LYS A 53 4.21 -14.36 6.85
N PRO A 54 4.78 -15.47 6.32
CA PRO A 54 5.61 -16.38 7.11
C PRO A 54 7.01 -15.85 7.42
N VAL A 55 7.44 -14.77 6.76
CA VAL A 55 8.79 -14.23 6.90
C VAL A 55 8.82 -13.32 8.12
N ASN A 56 9.18 -13.89 9.28
CA ASN A 56 9.50 -13.12 10.47
C ASN A 56 10.50 -12.01 10.10
N PHE A 57 10.03 -10.76 10.12
CA PHE A 57 10.88 -9.59 10.33
C PHE A 57 11.82 -9.18 9.16
N VAL A 58 11.29 -9.01 7.94
CA VAL A 58 12.01 -8.30 6.85
C VAL A 58 11.22 -7.10 6.32
N SER A 59 10.28 -6.53 7.09
CA SER A 59 9.58 -5.31 6.69
C SER A 59 10.51 -4.09 6.64
N SER A 60 11.45 -3.99 7.58
CA SER A 60 12.41 -2.88 7.69
C SER A 60 13.41 -2.81 6.55
N GLN A 61 13.81 -3.96 5.98
CA GLN A 61 14.73 -4.03 4.84
C GLN A 61 13.98 -3.94 3.50
N LEU A 62 12.74 -4.45 3.44
CA LEU A 62 11.89 -4.33 2.25
C LEU A 62 11.60 -2.86 1.92
N LEU A 63 11.32 -2.03 2.94
CA LEU A 63 11.11 -0.59 2.75
C LEU A 63 12.34 0.13 2.18
N LEU A 64 13.55 -0.22 2.62
CA LEU A 64 14.79 0.36 2.08
C LEU A 64 15.00 0.00 0.61
N PHE A 65 14.58 -1.21 0.21
CA PHE A 65 14.62 -1.64 -1.18
C PHE A 65 13.52 -0.99 -2.04
N LEU A 66 12.31 -0.85 -1.48
CA LEU A 66 11.15 -0.28 -2.19
C LEU A 66 11.10 1.25 -2.17
N GLU A 67 11.91 1.91 -1.33
CA GLU A 67 11.99 3.37 -1.17
C GLU A 67 12.04 4.14 -2.51
N PRO A 68 12.96 3.86 -3.46
CA PRO A 68 13.04 4.62 -4.71
C PRO A 68 11.80 4.45 -5.60
N TYR A 69 11.02 3.38 -5.42
CA TYR A 69 9.80 3.14 -6.19
C TYR A 69 8.59 3.79 -5.53
N VAL A 70 8.49 3.68 -4.21
CA VAL A 70 7.36 4.21 -3.43
C VAL A 70 7.38 5.74 -3.38
N GLN A 71 8.57 6.37 -3.32
CA GLN A 71 8.71 7.82 -3.36
C GLN A 71 8.28 8.45 -4.71
N LEU A 72 8.17 7.67 -5.79
CA LEU A 72 7.71 8.21 -7.09
C LEU A 72 6.24 8.66 -7.06
N PHE A 73 5.44 8.16 -6.11
CA PHE A 73 4.00 8.44 -6.03
C PHE A 73 3.49 8.73 -4.61
N LEU A 74 4.32 8.58 -3.58
CA LEU A 74 4.04 9.02 -2.21
C LEU A 74 4.76 10.32 -1.91
N THR A 75 4.09 11.24 -1.19
CA THR A 75 4.75 12.41 -0.63
C THR A 75 5.68 11.99 0.52
N SER A 76 6.64 12.83 0.92
CA SER A 76 7.51 12.52 2.07
C SER A 76 6.72 12.22 3.35
N LYS A 77 5.58 12.90 3.53
CA LYS A 77 4.64 12.65 4.65
C LYS A 77 3.98 11.27 4.52
N ASP A 78 3.45 10.94 3.34
CA ASP A 78 2.82 9.64 3.10
C ASP A 78 3.83 8.51 3.24
N PHE A 79 5.09 8.71 2.82
CA PHE A 79 6.13 7.71 2.97
C PHE A 79 6.44 7.42 4.45
N SER A 80 6.50 8.45 5.30
CA SER A 80 6.66 8.27 6.75
C SER A 80 5.49 7.50 7.35
N LEU A 81 4.26 7.86 7.00
CA LEU A 81 3.06 7.14 7.44
C LEU A 81 3.02 5.70 6.94
N PHE A 82 3.43 5.45 5.70
CA PHE A 82 3.51 4.11 5.13
C PHE A 82 4.56 3.26 5.85
N ARG A 83 5.72 3.83 6.15
CA ARG A 83 6.78 3.19 6.93
C ARG A 83 6.29 2.82 8.34
N SER A 84 5.63 3.76 9.02
CA SER A 84 5.02 3.56 10.34
C SER A 84 3.92 2.49 10.29
N ALA A 85 3.10 2.47 9.23
CA ALA A 85 2.11 1.42 9.05
C ALA A 85 2.78 0.05 8.93
N LEU A 86 3.77 -0.11 8.05
CA LEU A 86 4.42 -1.40 7.78
C LEU A 86 5.20 -2.01 8.97
N SER A 87 5.45 -1.27 10.05
CA SER A 87 6.01 -1.84 11.27
C SER A 87 4.98 -2.64 12.09
N LYS A 88 3.69 -2.45 11.83
CA LYS A 88 2.58 -3.05 12.58
C LYS A 88 2.19 -4.40 11.99
N ARG A 89 1.79 -5.32 12.87
CA ARG A 89 1.48 -6.71 12.50
C ARG A 89 0.30 -6.82 11.52
N GLU A 90 -0.71 -5.97 11.70
CA GLU A 90 -1.97 -6.03 10.93
C GLU A 90 -1.86 -5.38 9.53
N SER A 91 -0.77 -4.69 9.23
CA SER A 91 -0.67 -3.85 8.03
C SER A 91 -0.66 -4.63 6.73
N ILE A 92 -0.07 -5.82 6.71
CA ILE A 92 -0.07 -6.68 5.52
C ILE A 92 -1.49 -7.18 5.22
N GLU A 93 -2.24 -7.58 6.25
CA GLU A 93 -3.63 -8.01 6.10
C GLU A 93 -4.51 -6.86 5.60
N LYS A 94 -4.35 -5.66 6.17
CA LYS A 94 -5.08 -4.47 5.70
C LYS A 94 -4.72 -4.05 4.29
N LEU A 95 -3.45 -4.16 3.90
CA LEU A 95 -3.04 -3.85 2.55
C LEU A 95 -3.60 -4.86 1.53
N LEU A 96 -3.63 -6.16 1.87
CA LEU A 96 -4.26 -7.20 1.05
C LEU A 96 -5.75 -6.92 0.85
N GLU A 97 -6.49 -6.68 1.94
CA GLU A 97 -7.92 -6.34 1.90
C GLU A 97 -8.19 -5.16 0.96
N PHE A 98 -7.41 -4.08 1.07
CA PHE A 98 -7.58 -2.91 0.20
C PHE A 98 -7.22 -3.17 -1.25
N ILE A 99 -6.18 -3.98 -1.54
CA ILE A 99 -5.83 -4.33 -2.93
C ILE A 99 -6.96 -5.13 -3.57
N GLU A 100 -7.53 -6.10 -2.86
CA GLU A 100 -8.66 -6.91 -3.34
C GLU A 100 -9.91 -6.07 -3.58
N GLU A 101 -10.25 -5.17 -2.64
CA GLU A 101 -11.38 -4.26 -2.76
C GLU A 101 -11.26 -3.37 -4.01
N GLU A 102 -10.11 -2.70 -4.18
CA GLU A 102 -9.86 -1.79 -5.30
C GLU A 102 -9.80 -2.53 -6.66
N ASP A 103 -9.26 -3.75 -6.70
CA ASP A 103 -9.23 -4.56 -7.92
C ASP A 103 -10.64 -5.03 -8.33
N ASN A 104 -11.47 -5.41 -7.35
CA ASN A 104 -12.86 -5.77 -7.58
C ASN A 104 -13.68 -4.59 -8.11
N ILE A 105 -13.51 -3.40 -7.53
CA ILE A 105 -14.14 -2.17 -8.02
C ILE A 105 -13.79 -1.95 -9.50
N LYS A 106 -12.49 -2.01 -9.86
CA LYS A 106 -12.04 -1.80 -11.24
C LYS A 106 -12.55 -2.86 -12.20
N LYS A 107 -12.63 -4.12 -11.77
CA LYS A 107 -13.20 -5.22 -12.58
C LYS A 107 -14.68 -4.98 -12.86
N VAL A 108 -15.46 -4.55 -11.86
CA VAL A 108 -16.88 -4.21 -12.03
C VAL A 108 -17.03 -3.06 -13.02
N GLU A 109 -16.30 -1.96 -12.83
CA GLU A 109 -16.32 -0.81 -13.75
C GLU A 109 -15.97 -1.21 -15.20
N GLU A 110 -14.95 -2.05 -15.37
CA GLU A 110 -14.53 -2.53 -16.69
C GLU A 110 -15.60 -3.41 -17.35
N GLN A 111 -16.26 -4.28 -16.58
CA GLN A 111 -17.37 -5.10 -17.07
C GLN A 111 -18.58 -4.24 -17.45
N GLU A 112 -18.93 -3.23 -16.65
CA GLU A 112 -20.01 -2.32 -16.97
C GLU A 112 -19.72 -1.52 -18.24
N ARG A 113 -18.49 -1.01 -18.40
CA ARG A 113 -18.05 -0.34 -19.62
C ARG A 113 -18.17 -1.26 -20.84
N ARG A 114 -17.75 -2.53 -20.72
CA ARG A 114 -17.91 -3.56 -21.77
C ARG A 114 -19.38 -3.84 -22.12
N LYS A 115 -20.26 -3.96 -21.11
CA LYS A 115 -21.70 -4.18 -21.29
C LYS A 115 -22.41 -2.97 -21.93
N ARG A 116 -21.98 -1.75 -21.62
CA ARG A 116 -22.48 -0.51 -22.25
C ARG A 116 -22.03 -0.44 -23.71
N GLY A 117 -20.75 -0.71 -23.99
CA GLY A 117 -20.21 -0.74 -25.37
C GLY A 117 -20.93 -1.75 -26.28
N LYS A 118 -21.21 -2.96 -25.79
CA LYS A 118 -21.94 -4.00 -26.55
C LYS A 118 -23.42 -3.65 -26.81
N ARG A 119 -24.06 -2.85 -25.94
CA ARG A 119 -25.46 -2.40 -26.11
C ARG A 119 -25.62 -1.26 -27.13
N CYS A 120 -24.53 -0.56 -27.44
CA CYS A 120 -24.54 0.58 -28.37
C CYS A 120 -24.04 0.23 -29.78
N GLN A 121 -23.69 -1.04 -30.06
CA GLN A 121 -23.43 -1.53 -31.42
C GLN A 121 -24.77 -1.96 -32.07
N PRO A 122 -25.19 -1.32 -33.18
CA PRO A 122 -26.42 -1.64 -33.89
C PRO A 122 -26.37 -2.98 -34.64
#